data_AF-A0A0H4A105-F1
#
_entry.id   AF-A0A0H4A105-F1
#
_cell.length_a   1.000
_cell.length_b   1.000
_cell.length_c   1.000
_cell.angle_alpha   90.00
_cell.angle_beta   90.00
_cell.angle_gamma   90.00
#
_symmetry.space_group_name_H-M   'P 1'
#
loop_
_entity.id
_entity.type
_entity.pdbx_description
1 polymer ?
#
loop_
_entity_poly.entity_id
_entity_poly.type
_entity_poly.pdbx_seq_one_letter_code
_entity_poly.pdbx_strand_id
1 'polypeptide(L)'
;MVCKNQPDNTLSTASGELMFNIFGALAQFERRLIQERTNAGLKAARARGRLGGRPKVKSSNSKVQMAKQMHQNKTLSIDSVCESLSISRATFYRYLVL
;
A
#
# COMPACT_ATOMS: atom_id res chain seq x y z
N MET A 1 22.78 -12.65 3.96
CA MET A 1 24.01 -13.02 4.69
C MET A 1 23.72 -14.31 5.44
N VAL A 2 23.94 -15.44 4.79
CA VAL A 2 23.90 -16.75 5.46
C VAL A 2 25.29 -17.34 5.32
N CYS A 3 26.08 -17.22 6.38
CA CYS A 3 27.33 -17.94 6.49
C CYS A 3 27.00 -19.41 6.73
N LYS A 4 27.55 -20.32 5.91
CA LYS A 4 27.46 -21.76 6.18
C LYS A 4 28.48 -22.16 7.25
N ASN A 5 28.07 -23.18 8.02
CA ASN A 5 28.84 -24.07 8.89
C ASN A 5 29.20 -23.59 10.30
N GLN A 6 28.34 -23.89 11.27
CA GLN A 6 28.55 -24.91 12.33
C GLN A 6 27.21 -25.21 13.02
N PRO A 7 26.99 -26.38 13.65
CA PRO A 7 25.84 -26.58 14.53
C PRO A 7 26.11 -25.88 15.86
N ASP A 8 25.96 -24.57 15.91
CA ASP A 8 26.10 -23.81 17.14
C ASP A 8 24.81 -23.96 17.98
N ASN A 9 24.79 -25.03 18.78
CA ASN A 9 23.93 -25.22 19.97
C ASN A 9 24.03 -24.05 21.00
N THR A 10 24.67 -22.94 20.65
CA THR A 10 24.92 -21.81 21.55
C THR A 10 23.64 -21.04 21.83
N LEU A 11 22.68 -20.97 20.90
CA LEU A 11 21.39 -20.28 21.10
C LEU A 11 20.46 -20.97 22.11
N SER A 12 20.67 -22.26 22.41
CA SER A 12 19.92 -23.02 23.44
C SER A 12 20.56 -22.98 24.83
N THR A 13 21.68 -22.29 25.00
CA THR A 13 22.26 -22.02 26.33
C THR A 13 21.67 -20.74 26.91
N ALA A 14 21.61 -20.63 28.24
CA ALA A 14 21.11 -19.42 28.92
C ALA A 14 21.82 -18.12 28.45
N SER A 15 23.12 -18.22 28.11
CA SER A 15 23.87 -17.10 27.54
C SER A 15 23.46 -16.76 26.11
N GLY A 16 23.14 -17.75 25.27
CA GLY A 16 22.67 -17.54 23.91
C GLY A 16 21.26 -16.96 23.84
N GLU A 17 20.38 -17.40 24.72
CA GLU A 17 19.03 -16.83 24.86
C GLU A 17 19.08 -15.35 25.26
N LEU A 18 19.95 -15.00 26.22
CA LEU A 18 20.17 -13.60 26.61
C LEU A 18 20.65 -12.75 25.42
N MET A 19 21.66 -13.22 24.68
CA MET A 19 22.20 -12.49 23.53
C MET A 19 21.17 -12.36 22.42
N PHE A 20 20.40 -13.41 22.15
CA PHE A 20 19.30 -13.37 21.19
C PHE A 20 18.26 -12.29 21.55
N ASN A 21 17.88 -12.20 22.82
CA ASN A 21 16.94 -11.20 23.30
C ASN A 21 17.51 -9.77 23.20
N ILE A 22 18.79 -9.57 23.51
CA ILE A 22 19.46 -8.27 23.36
C ILE A 22 19.47 -7.84 21.89
N PHE A 23 19.90 -8.70 20.97
CA PHE A 23 19.91 -8.38 19.54
C PHE A 23 18.49 -8.20 18.99
N GLY A 24 17.52 -8.97 19.47
CA GLY A 24 16.11 -8.78 19.15
C GLY A 24 15.59 -7.40 19.58
N ALA A 25 15.91 -6.97 20.80
CA ALA A 25 15.55 -5.65 21.30
C ALA A 25 16.23 -4.52 20.51
N LEU A 26 17.51 -4.67 20.18
CA LEU A 26 18.25 -3.71 19.35
C LEU A 26 17.66 -3.59 17.94
N ALA A 27 17.36 -4.71 17.29
CA ALA A 27 16.73 -4.71 15.97
C ALA A 27 15.36 -4.01 15.97
N GLN A 28 14.57 -4.19 17.03
CA GLN A 28 13.31 -3.48 17.21
C GLN A 28 13.51 -1.97 17.43
N PHE A 29 14.52 -1.59 18.20
CA PHE A 29 14.87 -0.19 18.43
C PHE A 29 15.27 0.53 17.14
N GLU A 30 16.16 -0.08 16.35
CA GLU A 30 16.57 0.47 15.05
C GLU A 30 15.39 0.63 14.09
N ARG A 31 14.50 -0.37 14.04
CA ARG A 31 13.28 -0.30 13.22
C ARG A 31 12.39 0.87 13.63
N ARG A 32 12.23 1.13 14.94
CA ARG A 32 11.45 2.27 15.45
C ARG A 32 12.09 3.60 15.04
N LEU A 33 13.41 3.74 15.16
CA LEU A 33 14.12 4.96 14.73
C LEU A 33 13.94 5.24 13.23
N ILE A 34 13.98 4.23 12.37
CA ILE A 34 13.75 4.37 10.93
C ILE A 34 12.30 4.84 10.67
N GLN A 35 11.33 4.28 11.38
CA GLN A 35 9.93 4.67 11.26
C GLN A 35 9.71 6.12 11.69
N GLU A 36 10.30 6.55 12.80
CA GLU A 36 10.21 7.92 13.29
C GLU A 36 10.74 8.92 12.26
N ARG A 37 11.92 8.65 11.67
CA ARG A 37 12.50 9.48 10.61
C ARG A 37 11.61 9.52 9.36
N THR A 38 11.06 8.38 8.97
CA THR A 38 10.14 8.29 7.82
C THR A 38 8.88 9.12 8.06
N ASN A 39 8.30 9.02 9.26
CA ASN A 39 7.11 9.77 9.65
C ASN A 39 7.37 11.27 9.70
N ALA A 40 8.53 11.70 10.21
CA ALA A 40 8.96 13.09 10.19
C ALA A 40 9.07 13.62 8.75
N GLY A 41 9.68 12.84 7.85
CA GLY A 41 9.78 13.17 6.43
C GLY A 41 8.42 13.27 5.74
N LEU A 42 7.51 12.33 6.01
CA LEU A 42 6.14 12.35 5.49
C LEU A 42 5.36 13.57 6.01
N LYS A 43 5.51 13.92 7.29
CA LYS A 43 4.89 15.12 7.88
C LYS A 43 5.39 16.39 7.18
N ALA A 44 6.70 16.51 6.97
CA ALA A 44 7.28 17.64 6.25
C ALA A 44 6.82 17.70 4.78
N ALA A 45 6.71 16.55 4.10
CA ALA A 45 6.21 16.48 2.73
C ALA A 45 4.73 16.90 2.62
N ARG A 46 3.89 16.46 3.57
CA ARG A 46 2.50 16.88 3.67
C ARG A 46 2.36 18.37 3.95
N ALA A 47 3.19 18.94 4.81
CA ALA A 47 3.23 20.39 5.06
C ALA A 47 3.56 21.20 3.79
N ARG A 48 4.37 20.64 2.89
CA ARG A 48 4.63 21.21 1.55
C ARG A 48 3.51 20.93 0.52
N GLY A 49 2.38 20.37 0.93
CA GLY A 49 1.25 20.06 0.05
C GLY A 49 1.33 18.74 -0.72
N ARG A 50 2.35 17.90 -0.48
CA ARG A 50 2.42 16.56 -1.10
C ARG A 50 1.56 15.58 -0.29
N LEU A 51 0.43 15.17 -0.86
CA LEU A 51 -0.51 14.23 -0.22
C LEU A 51 -0.03 12.77 -0.25
N GLY A 52 0.76 12.38 -1.25
CA GLY A 52 1.21 10.99 -1.45
C GLY A 52 0.07 10.05 -1.91
N GLY A 53 0.33 8.74 -1.90
CA GLY A 53 -0.66 7.71 -2.26
C GLY A 53 -0.96 7.60 -3.76
N ARG A 54 -1.94 6.74 -4.11
CA ARG A 54 -2.40 6.56 -5.50
C ARG A 54 -3.18 7.81 -5.95
N PRO A 55 -2.86 8.42 -7.10
CA PRO A 55 -3.61 9.56 -7.63
C PRO A 55 -5.10 9.26 -7.74
N LYS A 56 -5.95 10.18 -7.27
CA LYS A 56 -7.41 10.05 -7.42
C LYS A 56 -7.78 10.13 -8.91
N VAL A 57 -8.72 9.28 -9.33
CA VAL A 57 -9.31 9.40 -10.67
C VAL A 57 -10.16 10.68 -10.69
N LYS A 58 -9.86 11.57 -11.64
CA LYS A 58 -10.60 12.82 -11.81
C LYS A 58 -11.87 12.57 -12.61
N SER A 59 -12.89 13.41 -12.40
CA SER A 59 -14.13 13.39 -13.20
C SER A 59 -13.87 13.66 -14.69
N SER A 60 -12.76 14.35 -15.01
CA SER A 60 -12.27 14.58 -16.37
C SER A 60 -11.61 13.37 -17.04
N ASN A 61 -11.52 12.22 -16.37
CA ASN A 61 -10.95 11.02 -16.97
C ASN A 61 -11.89 10.50 -18.06
N SER A 62 -11.35 10.17 -19.23
CA SER A 62 -12.13 9.67 -20.38
C SER A 62 -13.00 8.46 -20.02
N LYS A 63 -12.49 7.54 -19.18
CA LYS A 63 -13.25 6.38 -18.73
C LYS A 63 -14.43 6.75 -17.82
N VAL A 64 -14.29 7.81 -17.02
CA VAL A 64 -15.39 8.30 -16.15
C VAL A 64 -16.47 8.94 -17.01
N GLN A 65 -16.10 9.78 -17.98
CA GLN A 65 -17.05 10.41 -18.88
C GLN A 65 -17.79 9.38 -19.74
N MET A 66 -17.07 8.42 -20.31
CA MET A 66 -17.66 7.33 -21.11
C MET A 66 -18.60 6.46 -20.27
N ALA A 67 -18.22 6.12 -19.03
CA ALA A 67 -19.09 5.39 -18.11
C ALA A 67 -20.40 6.15 -17.81
N LYS A 68 -20.33 7.47 -17.58
CA LYS A 68 -21.51 8.31 -17.35
C LYS A 68 -22.41 8.39 -18.59
N GLN A 69 -21.84 8.56 -19.78
CA GLN A 69 -22.58 8.57 -21.04
C GLN A 69 -23.27 7.24 -21.32
N MET A 70 -22.55 6.12 -21.14
CA MET A 70 -23.11 4.78 -21.31
C MET A 70 -24.20 4.47 -20.27
N HIS A 71 -24.12 5.02 -19.06
CA HIS A 71 -25.17 4.88 -18.06
C HIS A 71 -26.44 5.69 -18.38
N GLN A 72 -26.30 6.87 -18.99
CA GLN A 72 -27.44 7.65 -19.48
C GLN A 72 -28.21 6.90 -20.57
N ASN A 73 -27.49 6.15 -21.40
CA ASN A 73 -28.06 5.23 -22.37
C ASN A 73 -28.56 3.95 -21.66
N LYS A 74 -29.77 4.00 -21.10
CA LYS A 74 -30.41 2.91 -20.32
C LYS A 74 -30.63 1.59 -21.08
N THR A 75 -30.20 1.49 -22.33
CA THR A 75 -30.28 0.31 -23.18
C THR A 75 -29.11 -0.66 -22.99
N LEU A 76 -27.99 -0.24 -22.39
CA LEU A 76 -26.80 -1.08 -22.21
C LEU A 76 -26.80 -1.78 -20.85
N SER A 77 -26.47 -3.09 -20.84
CA SER A 77 -26.25 -3.83 -19.60
C SER A 77 -24.97 -3.36 -18.92
N ILE A 78 -25.01 -3.21 -17.59
CA ILE A 78 -23.87 -2.73 -16.78
C ILE A 78 -22.64 -3.62 -16.96
N ASP A 79 -22.82 -4.93 -17.17
CA ASP A 79 -21.72 -5.86 -17.41
C ASP A 79 -21.00 -5.60 -18.72
N SER A 80 -21.75 -5.41 -19.80
CA SER A 80 -21.20 -5.09 -21.11
C SER A 80 -20.41 -3.76 -21.10
N VAL A 81 -20.85 -2.81 -20.27
CA VAL A 81 -20.16 -1.53 -20.06
C VAL A 81 -18.86 -1.72 -19.25
N CYS A 82 -18.88 -2.58 -18.23
CA CYS A 82 -17.70 -2.89 -17.44
C CYS A 82 -16.63 -3.62 -18.26
N GLU A 83 -17.03 -4.58 -19.10
CA GLU A 83 -16.14 -5.31 -19.99
C GLU A 83 -15.48 -4.38 -21.03
N SER A 84 -16.28 -3.56 -21.71
CA SER A 84 -15.79 -2.62 -22.72
C SER A 84 -14.81 -1.58 -22.18
N LEU A 85 -15.02 -1.09 -20.95
CA LEU A 85 -14.12 -0.14 -20.29
C LEU A 85 -12.95 -0.81 -19.54
N SER A 86 -12.96 -2.14 -19.46
CA SER A 86 -12.06 -2.98 -18.67
C SER A 86 -11.95 -2.50 -17.22
N ILE A 87 -13.10 -2.31 -16.57
CA ILE A 87 -13.21 -1.89 -15.17
C ILE A 87 -14.11 -2.85 -14.39
N SER A 88 -13.89 -2.96 -13.08
CA SER A 88 -14.81 -3.73 -12.22
C SER A 88 -16.12 -2.98 -11.98
N ARG A 89 -17.22 -3.71 -11.71
CA ARG A 89 -18.52 -3.13 -11.30
C ARG A 89 -18.38 -2.10 -10.17
N ALA A 90 -17.54 -2.40 -9.16
CA ALA A 90 -17.30 -1.49 -8.05
C ALA A 90 -16.61 -0.17 -8.48
N THR A 91 -15.76 -0.22 -9.52
CA THR A 91 -15.12 0.97 -10.08
C THR A 91 -16.10 1.77 -10.93
N PHE A 92 -16.98 1.09 -11.68
CA PHE A 92 -18.06 1.73 -12.43
C PHE A 92 -18.98 2.55 -11.52
N TYR A 93 -19.49 1.97 -10.43
CA TYR A 93 -20.32 2.72 -9.48
C TYR A 93 -19.55 3.87 -8.80
N ARG A 94 -18.26 3.70 -8.50
CA ARG A 94 -17.41 4.81 -8.01
C ARG A 94 -17.29 5.94 -9.03
N TYR A 95 -17.27 5.65 -10.33
CA TYR A 95 -17.22 6.66 -11.39
C TYR A 95 -18.53 7.43 -11.55
N LEU A 96 -19.67 6.82 -11.21
CA LEU A 96 -20.97 7.51 -11.24
C LEU A 96 -21.12 8.56 -10.13
N VAL A 97 -20.44 8.37 -8.99
CA VAL A 97 -20.48 9.29 -7.83
C VAL A 97 -19.42 10.41 -7.92
N LEU A 98 -18.35 10.21 -8.71
CA LEU A 98 -17.29 11.21 -8.99
C LEU A 98 -17.76 12.32 -9.92
#